data_AF-A0A3B9SEN9-F1
#
_entry.id   AF-A0A3B9SEN9-F1
#
_cell.length_a   1.000
_cell.length_b   1.000
_cell.length_c   1.000
_cell.angle_alpha   90.00
_cell.angle_beta   90.00
_cell.angle_gamma   90.00
#
_symmetry.space_group_name_H-M   'P 1'
#
loop_
_entity.id
_entity.type
_entity.pdbx_description
1 polymer ?
#
loop_
_entity_poly.entity_id
_entity_poly.type
_entity_poly.pdbx_seq_one_letter_code
_entity_poly.pdbx_strand_id
1 'polypeptide(L)'
;MDINEYRKLLKKAHLCRECRKQDAFTLAGHTLCAECRARNTELRAKKRKNNPQHEREIAKKRYYERKAKGICPNCGKRKAEEGKSWCRVCVAKANKKRALEAYAKMCEAEHKGLCCKCKKKPRLKEKKLCKDCYEKVVKNARKATEVSKIKRESKRVWRGIHSAAYC
;
A
#
# COMPACT_ATOMS: atom_id res chain seq x y z
N MET A 1 49.58 -6.62 -3.14
CA MET A 1 48.56 -5.69 -2.63
C MET A 1 47.19 -6.29 -2.86
N ASP A 2 46.38 -6.45 -1.81
CA ASP A 2 45.06 -7.09 -1.88
C ASP A 2 44.05 -6.23 -2.69
N ILE A 3 43.08 -6.89 -3.33
CA ILE A 3 42.07 -6.22 -4.16
C ILE A 3 41.16 -5.30 -3.34
N ASN A 4 40.88 -5.63 -2.07
CA ASN A 4 40.07 -4.77 -1.22
C ASN A 4 40.88 -3.58 -0.71
N GLU A 5 42.16 -3.79 -0.45
CA GLU A 5 43.11 -2.73 -0.08
C GLU A 5 43.29 -1.73 -1.22
N TYR A 6 43.48 -2.20 -2.46
CA TYR A 6 43.52 -1.35 -3.65
C TYR A 6 42.24 -0.54 -3.86
N ARG A 7 41.06 -1.15 -3.64
CA ARG A 7 39.76 -0.46 -3.71
C ARG A 7 39.60 0.61 -2.62
N LYS A 8 40.18 0.41 -1.44
CA LYS A 8 40.20 1.42 -0.36
C LYS A 8 41.06 2.61 -0.76
N LEU A 9 42.22 2.37 -1.38
CA LEU A 9 43.11 3.43 -1.89
C LEU A 9 42.40 4.29 -2.96
N LEU A 10 41.74 3.67 -3.94
CA LEU A 10 40.96 4.40 -4.93
C LEU A 10 39.84 5.24 -4.30
N LYS A 11 39.17 4.70 -3.27
CA LYS A 11 38.10 5.43 -2.55
C LYS A 11 38.64 6.62 -1.75
N LYS A 12 39.85 6.50 -1.18
CA LYS A 12 40.57 7.60 -0.49
C LYS A 12 41.07 8.67 -1.47
N ALA A 13 41.57 8.24 -2.63
CA ALA A 13 41.96 9.15 -3.72
C ALA A 13 40.77 9.67 -4.53
N HIS A 14 39.55 9.31 -4.13
CA HIS A 14 38.29 9.63 -4.78
C HIS A 14 38.20 9.22 -6.26
N LEU A 15 38.99 8.26 -6.72
CA LEU A 15 38.95 7.80 -8.09
C LEU A 15 37.82 6.78 -8.34
N CYS A 16 37.20 6.85 -9.52
CA CYS A 16 36.26 5.84 -9.98
C CYS A 16 36.89 4.44 -9.99
N ARG A 17 36.25 3.46 -9.34
CA ARG A 17 36.78 2.08 -9.25
C ARG A 17 36.73 1.27 -10.56
N GLU A 18 35.94 1.71 -11.54
CA GLU A 18 35.84 1.04 -12.84
C GLU A 18 36.80 1.66 -13.86
N CYS A 19 36.63 2.95 -14.18
CA CYS A 19 37.41 3.58 -15.24
C CYS A 19 38.73 4.19 -14.77
N ARG A 20 38.85 4.58 -13.49
CA ARG A 20 40.02 5.24 -12.87
C ARG A 20 40.40 6.61 -13.48
N LYS A 21 39.62 7.12 -14.43
CA LYS A 21 39.92 8.34 -15.21
C LYS A 21 39.37 9.64 -14.62
N GLN A 22 38.35 9.55 -13.78
CA GLN A 22 37.60 10.69 -13.28
C GLN A 22 37.48 10.61 -11.76
N ASP A 23 37.41 11.80 -11.14
CA ASP A 23 37.08 11.96 -9.75
C ASP A 23 35.61 11.56 -9.49
N ALA A 24 35.40 10.68 -8.51
CA ALA A 24 34.12 10.27 -7.96
C ALA A 24 33.66 11.21 -6.82
N PHE A 25 34.45 12.23 -6.45
CA PHE A 25 34.25 13.10 -5.29
C PHE A 25 33.05 14.04 -5.37
N THR A 26 32.72 14.58 -6.55
CA THR A 26 31.56 15.50 -6.72
C THR A 26 30.19 14.82 -6.54
N LEU A 27 30.20 13.53 -6.21
CA LEU A 27 29.03 12.68 -6.01
C LEU A 27 28.94 12.17 -4.56
N ALA A 28 29.16 13.00 -3.54
CA ALA A 28 28.73 12.74 -2.15
C ALA A 28 29.07 11.33 -1.59
N GLY A 29 30.30 10.83 -1.80
CA GLY A 29 30.75 9.53 -1.29
C GLY A 29 30.46 8.31 -2.19
N HIS A 30 30.13 8.53 -3.47
CA HIS A 30 30.00 7.46 -4.44
C HIS A 30 31.35 6.87 -4.88
N THR A 31 31.31 5.66 -5.46
CA THR A 31 32.52 4.86 -5.78
C THR A 31 32.76 4.65 -7.28
N LEU A 32 31.88 5.22 -8.09
CA LEU A 32 31.90 5.22 -9.55
C LEU A 32 31.65 6.66 -10.00
N CYS A 33 32.27 7.08 -11.10
CA CYS A 33 31.92 8.34 -11.76
C CYS A 33 30.50 8.30 -12.32
N ALA A 34 29.97 9.45 -12.72
CA ALA A 34 28.61 9.60 -13.23
C ALA A 34 28.32 8.65 -14.42
N GLU A 35 29.24 8.57 -15.38
CA GLU A 35 29.10 7.74 -16.58
C GLU A 35 29.09 6.24 -16.25
N CYS A 36 30.07 5.77 -15.49
CA CYS A 36 30.14 4.37 -15.07
C CYS A 36 28.93 3.99 -14.22
N ARG A 37 28.43 4.89 -13.38
CA ARG A 37 27.21 4.66 -12.60
C ARG A 37 25.97 4.57 -13.48
N ALA A 38 25.82 5.44 -14.48
CA ALA A 38 24.72 5.39 -15.44
C ALA A 38 24.73 4.05 -16.18
N ARG A 39 25.89 3.67 -16.74
CA ARG A 39 26.10 2.38 -17.42
C ARG A 39 25.78 1.19 -16.51
N ASN A 40 26.27 1.20 -15.27
CA ASN A 40 26.01 0.12 -14.31
C ASN A 40 24.52 0.05 -13.94
N THR A 41 23.84 1.19 -13.85
CA THR A 41 22.38 1.25 -13.64
C THR A 41 21.62 0.60 -14.78
N GLU A 42 21.99 0.91 -16.03
CA GLU A 42 21.40 0.29 -17.22
C GLU A 42 21.67 -1.22 -17.28
N LEU A 43 22.90 -1.66 -17.03
CA LEU A 43 23.26 -3.08 -17.01
C LEU A 43 22.44 -3.84 -15.95
N ARG A 44 22.28 -3.27 -14.75
CA ARG A 44 21.41 -3.85 -13.71
C ARG A 44 19.95 -3.86 -14.11
N ALA A 45 19.46 -2.83 -14.81
CA ALA A 45 18.10 -2.81 -15.34
C ALA A 45 17.89 -3.90 -16.40
N LYS A 46 18.82 -4.06 -17.34
CA LYS A 46 18.82 -5.13 -18.36
C LYS A 46 18.84 -6.52 -17.71
N LYS A 47 19.73 -6.76 -16.74
CA LYS A 47 19.78 -8.04 -16.00
C LYS A 47 18.45 -8.37 -15.33
N ARG A 48 17.84 -7.40 -14.62
CA ARG A 48 16.51 -7.56 -14.00
C ARG A 48 15.43 -7.88 -15.02
N LYS A 49 15.47 -7.26 -16.20
CA LYS A 49 14.53 -7.51 -17.30
C LYS A 49 14.73 -8.91 -17.91
N ASN A 50 15.98 -9.34 -18.06
CA ASN A 50 16.31 -10.61 -18.71
C ASN A 50 16.02 -11.84 -17.84
N ASN A 51 16.00 -11.71 -16.52
CA ASN A 51 15.66 -12.81 -15.62
C ASN A 51 14.59 -12.43 -14.57
N PRO A 52 13.32 -12.28 -15.00
CA PRO A 52 12.24 -11.89 -14.11
C PRO A 52 11.90 -12.96 -13.07
N GLN A 53 12.16 -14.24 -13.37
CA GLN A 53 11.90 -15.35 -12.44
C GLN A 53 12.82 -15.26 -11.23
N HIS A 54 14.12 -15.08 -11.45
CA HIS A 54 15.10 -14.90 -10.37
C HIS A 54 14.77 -13.69 -9.47
N GLU A 55 14.34 -12.57 -10.06
CA GLU A 55 13.92 -11.39 -9.28
C GLU A 55 12.67 -11.67 -8.43
N ARG A 56 11.71 -12.45 -8.95
CA ARG A 56 10.52 -12.87 -8.20
C ARG A 56 10.90 -13.77 -7.03
N GLU A 57 11.83 -14.71 -7.22
CA GLU A 57 12.33 -15.60 -6.16
C GLU A 57 13.05 -14.82 -5.06
N ILE A 58 13.93 -13.89 -5.43
CA ILE A 58 14.60 -13.01 -4.48
C ILE A 58 13.58 -12.18 -3.70
N ALA A 59 12.60 -11.58 -4.38
CA ALA A 59 11.56 -10.80 -3.74
C ALA A 59 10.72 -11.64 -2.76
N LYS A 60 10.38 -12.89 -3.16
CA LYS A 60 9.68 -13.86 -2.32
C LYS A 60 10.50 -14.21 -1.08
N LYS A 61 11.80 -14.51 -1.24
CA LYS A 61 12.71 -14.80 -0.12
C LYS A 61 12.77 -13.63 0.87
N ARG A 62 13.02 -12.41 0.38
CA ARG A 62 13.05 -11.19 1.20
C ARG A 62 11.74 -10.94 1.94
N TYR A 63 10.61 -11.26 1.32
CA TYR A 63 9.29 -11.13 1.94
C TYR A 63 9.18 -12.04 3.18
N TYR A 64 9.50 -13.33 3.04
CA TYR A 64 9.41 -14.29 4.13
C TYR A 64 10.44 -14.01 5.23
N GLU A 65 11.67 -13.64 4.87
CA GLU A 65 12.70 -13.25 5.85
C GLU A 65 12.24 -12.07 6.71
N ARG A 66 11.66 -11.03 6.09
CA ARG A 66 11.14 -9.87 6.83
C ARG A 66 9.97 -10.26 7.72
N LYS A 67 9.05 -11.09 7.21
CA LYS A 67 7.90 -11.58 7.96
C LYS A 67 8.33 -12.38 9.19
N ALA A 68 9.30 -13.28 9.03
CA ALA A 68 9.87 -14.08 10.13
C ALA A 68 10.52 -13.21 11.21
N LYS A 69 11.18 -12.11 10.81
CA LYS A 69 11.76 -11.11 11.73
C LYS A 69 10.72 -10.15 12.33
N GLY A 70 9.43 -10.31 12.04
CA GLY A 70 8.38 -9.38 12.48
C GLY A 70 8.47 -7.99 11.85
N ILE A 71 9.22 -7.84 10.77
CA ILE A 71 9.41 -6.57 10.05
C ILE A 71 8.40 -6.48 8.91
N CYS A 72 7.85 -5.29 8.68
CA CYS A 72 6.96 -5.01 7.56
C CYS A 72 7.60 -5.42 6.23
N PRO A 73 7.06 -6.42 5.51
CA PRO A 73 7.65 -6.90 4.26
C PRO A 73 7.66 -5.85 3.15
N ASN A 74 6.70 -4.91 3.19
CA ASN A 74 6.56 -3.83 2.21
C ASN A 74 7.70 -2.81 2.31
N CYS A 75 7.88 -2.15 3.47
CA CYS A 75 8.92 -1.13 3.60
C CYS A 75 10.28 -1.66 4.09
N GLY A 76 10.30 -2.78 4.82
CA GLY A 76 11.51 -3.34 5.42
C GLY A 76 12.14 -2.50 6.54
N LYS A 77 11.48 -1.41 7.00
CA LYS A 77 12.07 -0.43 7.94
C LYS A 77 11.51 -0.50 9.36
N ARG A 78 10.27 -0.98 9.53
CA ARG A 78 9.53 -0.96 10.80
C ARG A 78 8.91 -2.32 11.07
N LYS A 79 8.59 -2.62 12.33
CA LYS A 79 7.83 -3.81 12.70
C LYS A 79 6.44 -3.80 12.04
N ALA A 80 5.93 -4.99 11.73
CA ALA A 80 4.54 -5.16 11.33
C ALA A 80 3.62 -4.83 12.53
N GLU A 81 2.43 -4.33 12.26
CA GLU A 81 1.43 -4.06 13.31
C GLU A 81 0.76 -5.39 13.70
N GLU A 82 0.36 -5.53 14.96
CA GLU A 82 -0.28 -6.77 15.45
C GLU A 82 -1.54 -7.11 14.63
N GLY A 83 -1.68 -8.39 14.30
CA GLY A 83 -2.75 -8.88 13.43
C GLY A 83 -2.66 -8.42 11.96
N LYS A 84 -1.62 -7.68 11.55
CA LYS A 84 -1.46 -7.17 10.19
C LYS A 84 -0.13 -7.60 9.58
N SER A 85 -0.11 -7.70 8.25
CA SER A 85 1.11 -8.04 7.51
C SER A 85 2.05 -6.84 7.34
N TRP A 86 1.56 -5.60 7.44
CA TRP A 86 2.32 -4.37 7.18
C TRP A 86 2.39 -3.45 8.41
N CYS A 87 3.37 -2.54 8.44
CA CYS A 87 3.44 -1.50 9.46
C CYS A 87 2.30 -0.48 9.29
N ARG A 88 1.89 0.16 10.38
CA ARG A 88 0.86 1.21 10.43
C ARG A 88 0.98 2.25 9.32
N VAL A 89 2.19 2.74 9.05
CA VAL A 89 2.46 3.74 8.01
C VAL A 89 2.17 3.20 6.60
N CYS A 90 2.57 1.96 6.31
CA CYS A 90 2.31 1.34 5.00
C CYS A 90 0.81 1.06 4.82
N VAL A 91 0.12 0.65 5.88
CA VAL A 91 -1.34 0.48 5.88
C VAL A 91 -2.04 1.81 5.60
N ALA A 92 -1.67 2.88 6.32
CA ALA A 92 -2.24 4.20 6.12
C ALA A 92 -2.02 4.73 4.70
N LYS A 93 -0.81 4.58 4.15
CA LYS A 93 -0.51 4.95 2.75
C LYS A 93 -1.36 4.19 1.75
N ALA A 94 -1.51 2.88 1.95
CA ALA A 94 -2.34 2.04 1.07
C ALA A 94 -3.82 2.44 1.14
N ASN A 95 -4.33 2.72 2.35
CA ASN A 95 -5.71 3.18 2.54
C ASN A 95 -5.94 4.55 1.89
N LYS A 96 -5.02 5.50 2.06
CA LYS A 96 -5.08 6.81 1.39
C LYS A 96 -5.13 6.65 -0.13
N LYS A 97 -4.25 5.83 -0.70
CA LYS A 97 -4.23 5.55 -2.14
C LYS A 97 -5.58 4.97 -2.62
N ARG A 98 -6.10 3.95 -1.94
CA ARG A 98 -7.40 3.34 -2.26
C ARG A 98 -8.55 4.34 -2.17
N ALA A 99 -8.54 5.23 -1.18
CA ALA A 99 -9.55 6.27 -1.04
C ALA A 99 -9.52 7.26 -2.22
N LEU A 100 -8.33 7.71 -2.62
CA LEU A 100 -8.16 8.59 -3.79
C LEU A 100 -8.61 7.91 -5.08
N GLU A 101 -8.23 6.65 -5.31
CA GLU A 101 -8.67 5.88 -6.47
C GLU A 101 -10.19 5.66 -6.47
N ALA A 102 -10.77 5.40 -5.29
CA ALA A 102 -12.21 5.26 -5.16
C ALA A 102 -12.91 6.57 -5.52
N TYR A 103 -12.41 7.71 -5.02
CA TYR A 103 -12.90 9.05 -5.32
C TYR A 103 -12.80 9.39 -6.81
N ALA A 104 -11.65 9.16 -7.45
CA ALA A 104 -11.49 9.38 -8.89
C ALA A 104 -12.52 8.58 -9.71
N LYS A 105 -12.73 7.30 -9.37
CA LYS A 105 -13.77 6.46 -10.00
C LYS A 105 -15.20 6.95 -9.72
N MET A 106 -15.43 7.67 -8.62
CA MET A 106 -16.74 8.29 -8.34
C MET A 106 -16.96 9.49 -9.25
N CYS A 107 -15.98 10.39 -9.36
CA CYS A 107 -16.04 11.54 -10.26
C CYS A 107 -16.25 11.11 -11.72
N GLU A 108 -15.52 10.08 -12.15
CA GLU A 108 -15.68 9.52 -13.49
C GLU A 108 -17.10 8.95 -13.72
N ALA A 109 -17.63 8.23 -12.75
CA ALA A 109 -19.00 7.71 -12.83
C ALA A 109 -20.04 8.84 -12.87
N GLU A 110 -19.83 9.92 -12.09
CA GLU A 110 -20.70 11.09 -12.08
C GLU A 110 -20.71 11.81 -13.43
N HIS A 111 -19.52 12.04 -14.02
CA HIS A 111 -19.38 12.62 -15.35
C HIS A 111 -20.06 11.77 -16.43
N LYS A 112 -19.98 10.44 -16.33
CA LYS A 112 -20.63 9.49 -17.26
C LYS A 112 -22.12 9.24 -16.96
N GLY A 113 -22.71 9.90 -15.95
CA GLY A 113 -24.10 9.69 -15.56
C GLY A 113 -24.40 8.29 -15.00
N LEU A 114 -23.38 7.60 -14.49
CA LEU A 114 -23.49 6.25 -13.94
C LEU A 114 -23.85 6.25 -12.45
N CYS A 115 -24.38 5.12 -11.99
CA CYS A 115 -24.66 4.86 -10.59
C CYS A 115 -23.39 4.98 -9.74
N CYS A 116 -23.44 5.82 -8.71
CA CYS A 116 -22.28 6.11 -7.86
C CYS A 116 -21.82 4.85 -7.07
N LYS A 117 -22.71 3.90 -6.80
CA LYS A 117 -22.40 2.68 -6.04
C LYS A 117 -21.80 1.57 -6.89
N CYS A 118 -22.45 1.20 -8.00
CA CYS A 118 -22.01 0.08 -8.83
C CYS A 118 -21.16 0.48 -10.03
N LYS A 119 -21.19 1.76 -10.44
CA LYS A 119 -20.38 2.33 -11.54
C LYS A 119 -20.56 1.63 -12.90
N LYS A 120 -21.68 0.90 -13.08
CA LYS A 120 -21.96 0.10 -14.29
C LYS A 120 -23.23 0.54 -15.02
N LYS A 121 -24.30 0.81 -14.27
CA LYS A 121 -25.62 1.14 -14.81
C LYS A 121 -25.86 2.65 -14.76
N PRO A 122 -26.66 3.23 -15.67
CA PRO A 122 -27.03 4.64 -15.61
C PRO A 122 -27.78 4.96 -14.32
N ARG A 123 -27.68 6.22 -13.89
CA ARG A 123 -28.41 6.75 -12.75
C ARG A 123 -29.89 6.97 -13.10
N LEU A 124 -30.77 6.77 -12.12
CA LEU A 124 -32.17 7.20 -12.27
C LEU A 124 -32.25 8.73 -12.34
N LYS A 125 -33.28 9.26 -13.01
CA LYS A 125 -33.54 10.71 -13.07
C LYS A 125 -33.63 11.23 -11.62
N GLU A 126 -32.85 12.28 -11.31
CA GLU A 126 -32.74 12.92 -9.99
C GLU A 126 -32.13 12.08 -8.84
N LYS A 127 -31.64 10.86 -9.09
CA LYS A 127 -30.98 10.04 -8.05
C LYS A 127 -29.53 9.73 -8.46
N LYS A 128 -28.68 9.51 -7.46
CA LYS A 128 -27.27 9.09 -7.68
C LYS A 128 -27.10 7.59 -7.92
N LEU A 129 -28.17 6.82 -7.87
CA LEU A 129 -28.17 5.35 -7.93
C LEU A 129 -28.96 4.84 -9.14
N CYS A 130 -28.60 3.65 -9.63
CA CYS A 130 -29.44 2.88 -10.55
C CYS A 130 -30.58 2.18 -9.79
N LYS A 131 -31.60 1.70 -10.52
CA LYS A 131 -32.77 0.99 -9.98
C LYS A 131 -32.40 -0.12 -8.99
N ASP A 132 -31.56 -1.08 -9.39
CA ASP A 132 -31.19 -2.19 -8.50
C ASP A 132 -30.46 -1.75 -7.23
N CYS A 133 -29.58 -0.74 -7.35
CA CYS A 133 -28.85 -0.24 -6.20
C CYS A 133 -29.76 0.55 -5.26
N TYR A 134 -30.74 1.26 -5.83
CA TYR A 134 -31.75 1.99 -5.08
C TYR A 134 -32.63 1.03 -4.27
N GLU A 135 -33.19 0.01 -4.90
CA GLU A 135 -34.03 -1.00 -4.24
C GLU A 135 -33.28 -1.71 -3.09
N LYS A 136 -32.01 -2.06 -3.31
CA LYS A 136 -31.14 -2.63 -2.26
C LYS A 136 -30.95 -1.67 -1.09
N VAL A 137 -30.76 -0.38 -1.35
CA VAL A 137 -30.62 0.62 -0.29
C VAL A 137 -31.92 0.77 0.50
N VAL A 138 -33.07 0.81 -0.17
CA VAL A 138 -34.39 0.86 0.50
C VAL A 138 -34.62 -0.39 1.35
N LYS A 139 -34.34 -1.58 0.83
CA LYS A 139 -34.46 -2.84 1.59
C LYS A 139 -33.56 -2.84 2.83
N ASN A 140 -32.33 -2.37 2.69
CA ASN A 140 -31.39 -2.28 3.81
C ASN A 140 -31.81 -1.23 4.84
N ALA A 141 -32.37 -0.10 4.41
CA ALA A 141 -32.88 0.93 5.30
C ALA A 141 -34.03 0.40 6.18
N ARG A 142 -34.96 -0.37 5.59
CA ARG A 142 -36.05 -1.05 6.34
C ARG A 142 -35.52 -2.05 7.38
N LYS A 143 -34.55 -2.87 6.98
CA LYS A 143 -33.89 -3.80 7.93
C LYS A 143 -33.19 -3.07 9.07
N ALA A 144 -32.52 -1.95 8.77
CA ALA A 144 -31.83 -1.17 9.78
C ALA A 144 -32.79 -0.57 10.81
N THR A 145 -33.99 -0.13 10.41
CA THR A 145 -35.02 0.35 11.33
C THR A 145 -35.59 -0.78 12.19
N GLU A 146 -35.82 -1.97 11.63
CA GLU A 146 -36.26 -3.14 12.41
C GLU A 146 -35.24 -3.55 13.47
N VAL A 147 -33.97 -3.69 13.09
CA VAL A 147 -32.88 -4.00 14.03
C VAL A 147 -32.77 -2.92 15.11
N SER A 148 -32.99 -1.65 14.77
CA SER A 148 -32.97 -0.55 15.72
C SER A 148 -34.12 -0.63 16.73
N LYS A 149 -35.31 -1.10 16.32
CA LYS A 149 -36.44 -1.33 17.22
C LYS A 149 -36.13 -2.46 18.20
N ILE A 150 -35.69 -3.61 17.70
CA ILE A 150 -35.31 -4.78 18.52
C ILE A 150 -34.25 -4.40 19.55
N LYS A 151 -33.21 -3.65 19.12
CA LYS A 151 -32.16 -3.19 20.04
C LYS A 151 -32.68 -2.22 21.10
N ARG A 152 -33.68 -1.41 20.78
CA ARG A 152 -34.32 -0.48 21.72
C ARG A 152 -35.19 -1.23 22.74
N GLU A 153 -35.92 -2.24 22.31
CA GLU A 153 -36.74 -3.12 23.16
C GLU A 153 -35.86 -3.96 24.09
N SER A 154 -34.83 -4.63 23.56
CA SER A 154 -33.85 -5.36 24.36
C SER A 154 -33.18 -4.47 25.42
N LYS A 155 -32.83 -3.21 25.08
CA LYS A 155 -32.33 -2.22 26.05
C LYS A 155 -33.35 -1.78 27.10
N ARG A 156 -34.65 -1.81 26.81
CA ARG A 156 -35.71 -1.51 27.79
C ARG A 156 -35.87 -2.68 28.76
N VAL A 157 -35.95 -3.90 28.23
CA VAL A 157 -36.04 -5.14 29.01
C VAL A 157 -34.85 -5.25 29.97
N TRP A 158 -33.62 -5.08 29.46
CA TRP A 158 -32.42 -5.14 30.30
C TRP A 158 -32.41 -4.07 31.41
N ARG A 159 -32.87 -2.85 31.12
CA ARG A 159 -33.01 -1.79 32.14
C ARG A 159 -34.09 -2.09 33.17
N GLY A 160 -35.22 -2.66 32.77
CA GLY A 160 -36.29 -3.06 33.69
C GLY A 160 -35.85 -4.17 34.64
N ILE A 161 -35.16 -5.19 34.13
CA ILE A 161 -34.59 -6.28 34.95
C ILE A 161 -33.55 -5.75 35.92
N HIS A 162 -32.65 -4.87 35.46
CA HIS A 162 -31.60 -4.34 36.33
C HIS A 162 -32.18 -3.38 37.39
N SER A 163 -33.24 -2.63 37.08
CA SER A 163 -33.92 -1.77 38.07
C SER A 163 -34.72 -2.57 39.11
N ALA A 164 -35.15 -3.80 38.79
CA ALA A 164 -35.82 -4.70 39.73
C ALA A 164 -34.83 -5.49 40.61
N ALA A 165 -33.55 -5.56 40.23
CA ALA A 165 -32.51 -6.29 40.97
C ALA A 165 -31.85 -5.47 42.10
N TYR A 166 -32.14 -4.17 42.21
CA TYR A 166 -31.64 -3.28 43.25
C TYR A 166 -32.77 -2.64 44.11
N CYS A 167 -33.97 -3.23 44.09
CA CYS A 167 -35.03 -2.96 45.06
C CYS A 167 -35.10 -4.09 46.10
#